data_AF-A0A6A9QGE9-F1
#
_entry.id   AF-A0A6A9QGE9-F1
#
_cell.length_a   1.000
_cell.length_b   1.000
_cell.length_c   1.000
_cell.angle_alpha   90.00
_cell.angle_beta   90.00
_cell.angle_gamma   90.00
#
_symmetry.space_group_name_H-M   'P 1'
#
loop_
_entity.id
_entity.type
_entity.pdbx_description
1 polymer ?
#
loop_
_entity_poly.entity_id
_entity_poly.type
_entity_poly.pdbx_seq_one_letter_code
_entity_poly.pdbx_strand_id
1 'polypeptide(L)' 'MKIRINQDELKCEQCGAPLTEDDVYVRVINGEKHYFCCSHCADKFEARLK' A
#
# COMPACT_ATOMS: atom_id res chain seq x y z
N MET A 1 26.42 -16.41 -3.18
CA MET A 1 25.02 -16.66 -2.78
C MET A 1 24.43 -15.34 -2.30
N LYS A 2 23.70 -14.60 -3.15
CA LYS A 2 23.15 -13.29 -2.77
C LYS A 2 21.90 -13.54 -1.94
N ILE A 3 22.03 -13.35 -0.64
CA ILE A 3 20.95 -13.45 0.34
C ILE A 3 19.93 -12.37 -0.06
N ARG A 4 18.79 -12.80 -0.62
CA ARG A 4 17.62 -11.92 -0.78
C ARG A 4 17.05 -11.73 0.61
N ILE A 5 17.55 -10.72 1.32
CA ILE A 5 16.87 -10.18 2.49
C ILE A 5 15.59 -9.59 1.92
N ASN A 6 14.53 -10.37 1.91
CA ASN A 6 13.19 -9.90 1.58
C ASN A 6 12.78 -9.06 2.78
N GLN A 7 13.26 -7.81 2.81
CA GLN A 7 12.74 -6.83 3.73
C GLN A 7 11.27 -6.71 3.37
N ASP A 8 10.42 -7.00 4.33
CA ASP A 8 8.98 -6.78 4.27
C ASP A 8 8.78 -5.26 4.25
N GLU A 9 9.15 -4.62 3.14
CA GLU A 9 8.90 -3.21 2.89
C GLU A 9 7.39 -3.12 2.71
N LEU A 10 6.75 -2.44 3.65
CA LEU A 10 5.37 -2.02 3.54
C LEU A 10 5.25 -1.33 2.17
N LYS A 11 4.49 -1.89 1.23
CA LYS A 11 4.39 -1.37 -0.15
C LYS A 11 2.97 -0.96 -0.45
N CYS A 12 2.83 0.08 -1.25
CA CYS A 12 1.53 0.50 -1.75
C CYS A 12 0.92 -0.61 -2.60
N GLU A 13 -0.26 -1.12 -2.22
CA GLU A 13 -0.92 -2.22 -2.94
C GLU A 13 -1.29 -1.85 -4.38
N GLN A 14 -1.51 -0.56 -4.63
CA GLN A 14 -1.86 -0.06 -5.96
C GLN A 14 -0.62 0.20 -6.84
N CYS A 15 0.46 0.68 -6.23
CA CYS A 15 1.53 1.37 -6.94
C CYS A 15 2.90 0.65 -6.77
N GLY A 16 3.02 -0.29 -5.82
CA GLY A 16 4.24 -1.03 -5.49
C GLY A 16 5.35 -0.20 -4.86
N ALA A 17 5.09 1.09 -4.63
CA ALA A 17 6.03 2.03 -4.02
C ALA A 17 6.31 1.65 -2.56
N PRO A 18 7.55 1.77 -2.08
CA PRO A 18 7.86 1.57 -0.67
C PRO A 18 7.15 2.63 0.17
N LEU A 19 6.53 2.16 1.25
CA LEU A 19 5.88 2.94 2.29
C LEU A 19 6.78 2.91 3.51
N THR A 20 6.99 4.07 4.09
CA THR A 20 7.54 4.20 5.43
C THR A 20 6.39 4.19 6.42
N GLU A 21 6.64 3.70 7.64
CA GLU A 21 5.63 3.64 8.72
C GLU A 21 5.04 5.04 9.04
N ASP A 22 5.81 6.11 8.78
CA ASP A 22 5.40 7.51 8.94
C ASP A 22 4.54 8.06 7.77
N ASP A 23 4.72 7.55 6.54
CA ASP A 23 4.04 8.04 5.32
C ASP A 23 3.07 7.00 4.75
N VAL A 24 2.45 6.21 5.63
CA VAL A 24 1.44 5.23 5.22
C VAL A 24 0.05 5.85 5.21
N TYR A 25 -0.56 5.90 4.03
CA TYR A 25 -1.94 6.32 3.87
C TYR A 25 -2.89 5.14 4.08
N VAL A 26 -3.56 5.13 5.23
CA VAL A 26 -4.52 4.06 5.59
C VAL A 26 -5.92 4.46 5.13
N ARG A 27 -6.60 3.58 4.38
CA ARG A 27 -8.00 3.77 4.00
C ARG A 27 -8.80 2.48 4.18
N VAL A 28 -10.05 2.61 4.63
CA VAL A 28 -10.95 1.47 4.82
C VAL A 28 -11.78 1.29 3.56
N ILE A 29 -11.62 0.15 2.89
CA ILE A 29 -12.35 -0.19 1.67
C ILE A 29 -13.04 -1.53 1.92
N ASN A 30 -14.35 -1.59 1.71
CA ASN A 30 -15.17 -2.79 1.96
C ASN A 30 -15.07 -3.37 3.40
N GLY A 31 -14.66 -2.57 4.37
CA GLY A 31 -14.44 -2.99 5.77
C GLY A 31 -13.02 -3.45 6.09
N GLU A 32 -12.13 -3.50 5.09
CA GLU A 32 -10.72 -3.86 5.26
C GLU A 32 -9.83 -2.61 5.23
N LYS A 33 -8.82 -2.56 6.11
CA LYS A 33 -7.83 -1.46 6.11
C LYS A 33 -6.75 -1.75 5.09
N HIS A 34 -6.64 -0.88 4.11
CA HIS A 34 -5.63 -0.94 3.06
C HIS A 34 -4.61 0.18 3.22
N TYR A 35 -3.37 -0.10 2.83
CA TYR A 35 -2.21 0.77 2.99
C TYR A 35 -1.72 1.26 1.63
N PHE A 36 -1.60 2.57 1.48
CA PHE A 36 -1.24 3.21 0.23
C PHE A 36 -0.16 4.28 0.44
N CYS A 37 0.53 4.66 -0.64
CA CYS A 37 1.51 5.75 -0.60
C CYS A 37 0.86 7.13 -0.70
N CYS A 38 -0.40 7.19 -1.12
CA CYS A 38 -1.13 8.45 -1.27
C CYS A 38 -2.63 8.20 -1.36
N SER A 39 -3.40 9.26 -1.11
CA SER A 39 -4.85 9.27 -1.26
C SER A 39 -5.31 8.90 -2.67
N HIS A 40 -4.54 9.27 -3.70
CA HIS A 40 -4.89 8.99 -5.10
C HIS A 40 -4.75 7.50 -5.46
N CYS A 41 -3.75 6.80 -4.90
CA CYS A 41 -3.62 5.34 -5.04
C CYS A 41 -4.81 4.65 -4.33
N ALA A 42 -5.20 5.13 -3.15
CA ALA A 42 -6.35 4.61 -2.40
C ALA A 42 -7.69 4.80 -3.12
N ASP A 43 -7.93 6.00 -3.67
CA ASP A 43 -9.16 6.33 -4.41
C ASP A 43 -9.29 5.49 -5.69
N LYS A 44 -8.18 5.31 -6.43
CA LYS A 44 -8.17 4.39 -7.59
C LYS A 44 -8.40 2.94 -7.20
N PHE A 45 -7.87 2.50 -6.06
CA PHE A 45 -8.06 1.14 -5.59
C PHE A 45 -9.51 0.90 -5.16
N GLU A 46 -10.09 1.83 -4.40
CA GLU A 46 -11.51 1.83 -4.02
C GLU A 46 -12.42 1.84 -5.26
N ALA A 47 -12.11 2.66 -6.27
CA ALA A 47 -12.86 2.72 -7.52
C ALA A 47 -12.77 1.43 -8.36
N ARG A 48 -11.75 0.59 -8.17
CA ARG A 48 -11.64 -0.72 -8.84
C ARG A 48 -12.33 -1.86 -8.07
N LEU A 49 -12.53 -1.69 -6.76
CA LEU A 49 -13.20 -2.66 -5.88
C LEU A 49 -14.72 -2.46 -5.80
N LYS A 50 -15.20 -1.29 -6.22
CA LYS A 50 -16.62 -0.94 -6.33
C LYS A 50 -17.27 -1.60 -7.53
#